data_AF-A0A2N5YVQ5-F1
#
_entry.id   AF-A0A2N5YVQ5-F1
#
_cell.length_a   1.000
_cell.length_b   1.000
_cell.length_c   1.000
_cell.angle_alpha   90.00
_cell.angle_beta   90.00
_cell.angle_gamma   90.00
#
_symmetry.space_group_name_H-M   'P 1'
#
loop_
_entity.id
_entity.type
_entity.pdbx_description
1 polymer ?
#
loop_
_entity_poly.entity_id
_entity_poly.type
_entity_poly.pdbx_seq_one_letter_code
_entity_poly.pdbx_strand_id
1 'polypeptide(L)'
;FGNIDENQLISYDGDCDDLGESDVAVDCDDTEASVYPGASEIWYDGIDQNCDGLNDYDQDQDGYIAIGFEGNEGGTAPFNGDCNDTDSEINPDGDEIPEDGIDQDCNGFDAVLCYIDADEDSFGNIDENQLISYDGDCDDLGESDVAVDCDDTEASVYPGASEIWYDGIDQNCDGLNDYDQDLDGFIALGFEGNEGGTAPNTGDCDDTDSEINPDATETWYDGTDQNCDELNDYDQDLDGFIALGFEGNEGGTAPNIGDCDDTDSEINPDATETWYDGIDQNCDELNDYDQDLDGFIALGFEGNEGGTAPNTGDCNDTNNDINPDATEICDNIDNNCNDETDEELEVIIDYGGTGIYCDYEEASTPNIFGPIETLGGIFTSTPEGLDLNSVTGDINVANSLPNLYTITYTSPNPCLLSANMEIDIRSVNVSVTENSPSLTANEDIAYYQWIDCFDDSFITDETNQSFTATEDGSYAVIVTQWGCTDTSACYDIFVS
;
A
#
# COMPACT_ATOMS: atom_id res chain seq x y z
N PHE A 1 -109.34 40.01 18.21
CA PHE A 1 -110.18 39.14 19.07
C PHE A 1 -110.50 39.97 20.32
N GLY A 2 -110.99 39.42 21.44
CA GLY A 2 -111.02 40.17 22.72
C GLY A 2 -109.76 39.85 23.55
N ASN A 3 -109.24 40.82 24.32
CA ASN A 3 -108.05 40.61 25.14
C ASN A 3 -108.34 39.64 26.31
N ILE A 4 -107.47 38.65 26.50
CA ILE A 4 -107.58 37.63 27.54
C ILE A 4 -107.30 38.19 28.95
N ASP A 5 -106.51 39.26 29.05
CA ASP A 5 -106.09 39.90 30.31
C ASP A 5 -106.95 41.12 30.70
N GLU A 6 -107.88 41.55 29.83
CA GLU A 6 -108.82 42.63 30.12
C GLU A 6 -110.17 42.17 30.69
N ASN A 7 -110.85 43.06 31.41
CA ASN A 7 -112.18 42.79 31.94
C ASN A 7 -113.24 42.84 30.83
N GLN A 8 -114.16 41.87 30.83
CA GLN A 8 -115.27 41.80 29.89
C GLN A 8 -116.15 43.07 29.90
N LEU A 9 -116.45 43.58 28.71
CA LEU A 9 -117.45 44.63 28.49
C LEU A 9 -118.87 44.07 28.61
N ILE A 10 -119.83 44.91 28.98
CA ILE A 10 -121.26 44.56 29.04
C ILE A 10 -121.89 44.87 27.69
N SER A 11 -122.30 43.83 26.94
CA SER A 11 -123.20 43.97 25.78
C SER A 11 -124.60 44.39 26.24
N TYR A 12 -125.15 45.44 25.63
CA TYR A 12 -126.45 46.02 26.01
C TYR A 12 -127.63 45.54 25.16
N ASP A 13 -127.38 44.87 24.04
CA ASP A 13 -128.40 44.29 23.15
C ASP A 13 -128.40 42.75 23.13
N GLY A 14 -127.38 42.11 23.71
CA GLY A 14 -127.37 40.71 24.10
C GLY A 14 -126.73 39.76 23.07
N ASP A 15 -126.07 40.29 22.05
CA ASP A 15 -125.09 39.58 21.22
C ASP A 15 -123.74 40.29 21.25
N CYS A 16 -122.69 39.69 20.67
CA CYS A 16 -121.32 40.24 20.68
C CYS A 16 -120.87 40.62 19.25
N ASP A 17 -121.82 41.03 18.40
CA ASP A 17 -121.58 41.30 16.98
C ASP A 17 -121.42 42.82 16.69
N ASP A 18 -121.54 43.65 17.74
CA ASP A 18 -121.36 45.10 17.66
C ASP A 18 -119.89 45.48 17.41
N LEU A 19 -119.68 46.65 16.79
CA LEU A 19 -118.33 47.15 16.49
C LEU A 19 -117.53 47.34 17.79
N GLY A 20 -116.51 46.50 18.01
CA GLY A 20 -115.67 46.51 19.21
C GLY A 20 -116.05 45.46 20.26
N GLU A 21 -117.03 44.60 19.97
CA GLU A 21 -117.37 43.42 20.78
C GLU A 21 -116.83 42.13 20.14
N SER A 22 -116.46 41.14 20.96
CA SER A 22 -116.00 39.82 20.52
C SER A 22 -116.39 38.76 21.54
N ASP A 23 -116.94 37.63 21.09
CA ASP A 23 -117.25 36.47 21.94
C ASP A 23 -116.07 35.48 22.09
N VAL A 24 -114.96 35.74 21.39
CA VAL A 24 -113.72 34.96 21.45
C VAL A 24 -112.62 35.80 22.12
N ALA A 25 -112.21 35.40 23.32
CA ALA A 25 -111.17 36.05 24.13
C ALA A 25 -109.87 35.24 24.12
N VAL A 26 -109.08 35.47 23.08
CA VAL A 26 -107.79 34.79 22.84
C VAL A 26 -106.70 35.78 22.45
N ASP A 27 -107.04 37.06 22.31
CA ASP A 27 -106.09 38.14 22.00
C ASP A 27 -105.24 38.46 23.22
N CYS A 28 -103.99 38.85 23.04
CA CYS A 28 -103.13 39.35 24.11
C CYS A 28 -103.05 40.89 24.11
N ASP A 29 -103.42 41.56 23.01
CA ASP A 29 -103.62 43.01 22.95
C ASP A 29 -104.74 43.37 21.96
N ASP A 30 -105.97 43.54 22.45
CA ASP A 30 -107.13 43.92 21.62
C ASP A 30 -107.15 45.40 21.21
N THR A 31 -106.15 46.19 21.62
CA THR A 31 -105.98 47.57 21.16
C THR A 31 -105.20 47.66 19.84
N GLU A 32 -104.44 46.62 19.50
CA GLU A 32 -103.62 46.54 18.29
C GLU A 32 -104.11 45.44 17.34
N ALA A 33 -104.68 45.83 16.20
CA ALA A 33 -105.28 44.89 15.25
C ALA A 33 -104.29 43.89 14.60
N SER A 34 -102.98 44.11 14.78
CA SER A 34 -101.91 43.20 14.34
C SER A 34 -101.56 42.13 15.37
N VAL A 35 -102.04 42.25 16.60
CA VAL A 35 -101.82 41.28 17.68
C VAL A 35 -103.05 40.38 17.78
N TYR A 36 -102.87 39.07 17.58
CA TYR A 36 -103.91 38.03 17.71
C TYR A 36 -103.32 36.62 17.48
N PRO A 37 -103.97 35.55 18.01
CA PRO A 37 -103.61 34.17 17.71
C PRO A 37 -103.50 33.83 16.23
N GLY A 38 -102.29 33.44 15.81
CA GLY A 38 -101.98 33.14 14.42
C GLY A 38 -101.67 34.36 13.53
N ALA A 39 -101.44 35.53 14.13
CA ALA A 39 -100.72 36.61 13.47
C ALA A 39 -99.31 36.15 13.05
N SER A 40 -98.68 36.88 12.13
CA SER A 40 -97.28 36.63 11.79
C SER A 40 -96.41 37.34 12.80
N GLU A 41 -95.45 36.61 13.38
CA GLU A 41 -94.50 37.19 14.32
C GLU A 41 -93.50 38.11 13.61
N ILE A 42 -93.20 39.24 14.24
CA ILE A 42 -92.14 40.18 13.91
C ILE A 42 -91.18 40.15 15.11
N TRP A 43 -90.17 39.29 14.99
CA TRP A 43 -89.15 39.12 16.01
C TRP A 43 -88.44 40.44 16.36
N TYR A 44 -88.09 40.57 17.64
CA TYR A 44 -87.29 41.65 18.23
C TYR A 44 -87.97 43.02 18.34
N ASP A 45 -89.30 43.10 18.31
CA ASP A 45 -90.05 44.36 18.52
C ASP A 45 -90.65 44.50 19.93
N GLY A 46 -90.51 43.45 20.76
CA GLY A 46 -90.95 43.34 22.14
C GLY A 46 -92.43 43.00 22.31
N ILE A 47 -93.12 42.62 21.24
CA ILE A 47 -94.56 42.32 21.23
C ILE A 47 -94.74 40.89 20.75
N ASP A 48 -95.31 40.00 21.57
CA ASP A 48 -95.79 38.69 21.12
C ASP A 48 -97.05 38.89 20.26
N GLN A 49 -96.90 39.09 18.94
CA GLN A 49 -98.06 39.44 18.12
C GLN A 49 -98.98 38.25 17.90
N ASN A 50 -98.43 37.04 17.94
CA ASN A 50 -99.20 35.83 17.71
C ASN A 50 -99.79 35.21 19.01
N CYS A 51 -99.47 35.75 20.18
CA CYS A 51 -99.98 35.36 21.50
C CYS A 51 -99.70 33.89 21.86
N ASP A 52 -98.60 33.30 21.38
CA ASP A 52 -98.22 31.91 21.71
C ASP A 52 -97.41 31.80 23.01
N GLY A 53 -96.96 32.94 23.55
CA GLY A 53 -96.15 33.01 24.76
C GLY A 53 -94.70 32.57 24.57
N LEU A 54 -94.23 32.46 23.33
CA LEU A 54 -92.80 32.38 23.05
C LEU A 54 -92.15 33.73 23.36
N ASN A 55 -90.86 33.68 23.66
CA ASN A 55 -90.10 34.89 23.94
C ASN A 55 -89.72 35.54 22.59
N ASP A 56 -90.14 36.78 22.37
CA ASP A 56 -89.89 37.55 21.14
C ASP A 56 -88.39 37.79 20.83
N TYR A 57 -87.52 37.48 21.79
CA TYR A 57 -86.07 37.57 21.65
C TYR A 57 -85.37 36.20 21.57
N ASP A 58 -86.12 35.10 21.39
CA ASP A 58 -85.66 33.70 21.31
C ASP A 58 -86.36 33.02 20.12
N GLN A 59 -85.91 33.34 18.89
CA GLN A 59 -86.64 32.96 17.68
C GLN A 59 -86.54 31.45 17.37
N ASP A 60 -85.45 30.78 17.73
CA ASP A 60 -85.27 29.34 17.51
C ASP A 60 -85.67 28.45 18.70
N GLN A 61 -85.98 29.05 19.86
CA GLN A 61 -86.52 28.41 21.06
C GLN A 61 -85.55 27.46 21.75
N ASP A 62 -84.26 27.75 21.73
CA ASP A 62 -83.27 27.00 22.50
C ASP A 62 -83.16 27.44 23.97
N GLY A 63 -83.81 28.56 24.31
CA GLY A 63 -83.88 29.12 25.66
C GLY A 63 -82.85 30.22 25.96
N TYR A 64 -81.98 30.53 25.00
CA TYR A 64 -81.14 31.71 24.98
C TYR A 64 -81.86 32.84 24.25
N ILE A 65 -81.40 34.08 24.46
CA ILE A 65 -81.97 35.24 23.78
C ILE A 65 -80.91 35.93 22.94
N ALA A 66 -81.29 36.43 21.77
CA ALA A 66 -80.42 37.16 20.86
C ALA A 66 -79.51 38.19 21.57
N ILE A 67 -78.25 38.24 21.14
CA ILE A 67 -77.26 39.24 21.58
C ILE A 67 -77.81 40.67 21.44
N GLY A 68 -77.55 41.50 22.46
CA GLY A 68 -77.95 42.90 22.50
C GLY A 68 -79.35 43.14 23.10
N PHE A 69 -80.07 42.08 23.48
CA PHE A 69 -81.35 42.15 24.19
C PHE A 69 -81.25 41.70 25.65
N GLU A 70 -80.02 41.66 26.21
CA GLU A 70 -79.79 41.21 27.59
C GLU A 70 -80.60 42.03 28.60
N GLY A 71 -81.42 41.36 29.42
CA GLY A 71 -82.21 41.98 30.49
C GLY A 71 -83.67 42.30 30.14
N ASN A 72 -84.14 41.92 28.95
CA ASN A 72 -85.58 41.88 28.64
C ASN A 72 -86.25 40.63 29.24
N GLU A 73 -87.57 40.69 29.48
CA GLU A 73 -88.33 39.65 30.20
C GLU A 73 -88.34 38.32 29.43
N GLY A 74 -87.79 37.24 30.01
CA GLY A 74 -88.19 35.86 29.66
C GLY A 74 -87.09 34.83 29.40
N GLY A 75 -85.84 35.21 29.13
CA GLY A 75 -84.78 34.26 28.73
C GLY A 75 -83.54 34.24 29.65
N THR A 76 -82.67 33.25 29.45
CA THR A 76 -81.33 33.22 30.06
C THR A 76 -80.31 33.87 29.13
N ALA A 77 -79.72 34.98 29.57
CA ALA A 77 -78.52 35.54 28.95
C ALA A 77 -77.35 35.45 29.94
N PRO A 78 -76.67 34.28 30.06
CA PRO A 78 -75.31 34.30 30.58
C PRO A 78 -74.45 35.18 29.67
N PHE A 79 -73.38 35.74 30.23
CA PHE A 79 -72.47 36.67 29.54
C PHE A 79 -72.17 36.16 28.11
N ASN A 80 -72.72 36.85 27.10
CA ASN A 80 -72.67 36.67 25.64
C ASN A 80 -73.94 36.31 24.85
N GLY A 81 -75.09 35.95 25.45
CA GLY A 81 -76.36 35.80 24.71
C GLY A 81 -76.31 34.82 23.51
N ASP A 82 -77.39 34.73 22.73
CA ASP A 82 -77.44 33.91 21.51
C ASP A 82 -76.87 34.69 20.31
N CYS A 83 -75.78 34.18 19.74
CA CYS A 83 -75.09 34.77 18.60
C CYS A 83 -75.73 34.44 17.25
N ASN A 84 -76.58 33.42 17.17
CA ASN A 84 -77.42 33.11 16.02
C ASN A 84 -78.79 32.58 16.44
N ASP A 85 -79.65 33.51 16.84
CA ASP A 85 -81.05 33.32 17.29
C ASP A 85 -82.02 32.78 16.22
N THR A 86 -81.50 32.22 15.13
CA THR A 86 -82.28 31.51 14.10
C THR A 86 -81.88 30.04 13.98
N ASP A 87 -80.94 29.58 14.80
CA ASP A 87 -80.35 28.25 14.78
C ASP A 87 -80.08 27.73 16.20
N SER A 88 -80.98 26.88 16.69
CA SER A 88 -80.97 26.33 18.05
C SER A 88 -79.74 25.47 18.43
N GLU A 89 -78.82 25.23 17.48
CA GLU A 89 -77.55 24.55 17.72
C GLU A 89 -76.40 25.54 18.02
N ILE A 90 -76.61 26.86 17.84
CA ILE A 90 -75.61 27.91 18.03
C ILE A 90 -76.07 28.83 19.17
N ASN A 91 -75.56 28.59 20.37
CA ASN A 91 -75.93 29.30 21.60
C ASN A 91 -74.87 29.08 22.69
N PRO A 92 -74.95 29.76 23.85
CA PRO A 92 -73.98 29.59 24.94
C PRO A 92 -73.69 28.17 25.48
N ASP A 93 -74.52 27.17 25.16
CA ASP A 93 -74.31 25.76 25.50
C ASP A 93 -74.03 24.88 24.26
N GLY A 94 -73.79 25.49 23.10
CA GLY A 94 -73.49 24.82 21.83
C GLY A 94 -72.24 23.95 21.93
N ASP A 95 -72.27 22.80 21.25
CA ASP A 95 -71.08 21.95 21.12
C ASP A 95 -70.24 22.48 19.93
N GLU A 96 -69.00 22.88 20.20
CA GLU A 96 -68.08 23.39 19.18
C GLU A 96 -67.76 22.36 18.09
N ILE A 97 -67.79 22.81 16.84
CA ILE A 97 -67.28 22.07 15.67
C ILE A 97 -66.03 22.80 15.18
N PRO A 98 -64.82 22.31 15.52
CA PRO A 98 -63.61 23.05 15.22
C PRO A 98 -63.41 23.36 13.73
N GLU A 99 -62.89 24.55 13.45
CA GLU A 99 -62.50 25.07 12.13
C GLU A 99 -63.63 25.17 11.09
N ASP A 100 -64.90 25.18 11.50
CA ASP A 100 -66.02 25.33 10.57
C ASP A 100 -66.37 26.81 10.28
N GLY A 101 -65.73 27.74 11.00
CA GLY A 101 -65.89 29.18 10.87
C GLY A 101 -67.09 29.75 11.63
N ILE A 102 -67.72 28.95 12.50
CA ILE A 102 -68.89 29.32 13.30
C ILE A 102 -68.51 29.17 14.78
N ASP A 103 -68.80 30.20 15.56
CA ASP A 103 -68.72 30.19 17.04
C ASP A 103 -70.04 29.59 17.56
N GLN A 104 -70.08 28.27 17.82
CA GLN A 104 -71.33 27.58 18.19
C GLN A 104 -71.69 27.80 19.65
N ASP A 105 -70.70 27.95 20.53
CA ASP A 105 -70.89 28.19 21.97
C ASP A 105 -71.00 29.69 22.32
N CYS A 106 -70.97 30.56 21.30
CA CYS A 106 -71.04 32.01 21.40
C CYS A 106 -69.99 32.63 22.37
N ASN A 107 -68.84 31.99 22.60
CA ASN A 107 -67.79 32.50 23.48
C ASN A 107 -66.94 33.61 22.84
N GLY A 108 -67.09 33.82 21.53
CA GLY A 108 -66.38 34.81 20.72
C GLY A 108 -65.28 34.23 19.84
N PHE A 109 -65.10 32.91 19.85
CA PHE A 109 -64.05 32.17 19.14
C PHE A 109 -64.66 30.94 18.48
N ASP A 110 -64.20 30.61 17.27
CA ASP A 110 -64.43 29.30 16.64
C ASP A 110 -63.30 28.39 17.11
N ALA A 111 -63.62 27.26 17.75
CA ALA A 111 -62.60 26.36 18.26
C ALA A 111 -61.66 25.89 17.13
N VAL A 112 -60.40 25.63 17.45
CA VAL A 112 -59.40 25.16 16.47
C VAL A 112 -58.76 23.84 16.89
N LEU A 113 -58.21 23.11 15.93
CA LEU A 113 -57.43 21.91 16.21
C LEU A 113 -55.95 22.26 16.28
N CYS A 114 -55.37 22.10 17.46
CA CYS A 114 -53.95 22.33 17.71
C CYS A 114 -53.20 21.00 17.82
N TYR A 115 -51.92 21.01 17.46
CA TYR A 115 -51.02 19.89 17.73
C TYR A 115 -50.51 20.00 19.17
N ILE A 116 -50.25 18.84 19.78
CA ILE A 116 -49.62 18.77 21.10
C ILE A 116 -48.15 19.17 20.91
N ASP A 117 -47.65 20.07 21.76
CA ASP A 117 -46.25 20.48 21.87
C ASP A 117 -45.78 20.14 23.29
N ALA A 118 -45.46 18.87 23.55
CA ALA A 118 -45.26 18.39 24.91
C ALA A 118 -43.94 18.85 25.56
N ASP A 119 -42.97 19.33 24.79
CA ASP A 119 -41.68 19.82 25.28
C ASP A 119 -41.48 21.36 25.21
N GLU A 120 -42.46 22.07 24.64
CA GLU A 120 -42.60 23.52 24.59
C GLU A 120 -41.58 24.22 23.66
N ASP A 121 -41.25 23.62 22.52
CA ASP A 121 -40.33 24.18 21.53
C ASP A 121 -41.02 24.91 20.35
N SER A 122 -42.36 25.01 20.41
CA SER A 122 -43.26 25.61 19.43
C SER A 122 -43.59 24.73 18.21
N PHE A 123 -43.12 23.50 18.15
CA PHE A 123 -43.48 22.54 17.11
C PHE A 123 -44.21 21.37 17.75
N GLY A 124 -45.30 20.92 17.11
CA GLY A 124 -46.02 19.73 17.55
C GLY A 124 -45.70 18.53 16.68
N ASN A 125 -45.93 17.34 17.22
CA ASN A 125 -45.73 16.10 16.51
C ASN A 125 -46.82 15.81 15.46
N ILE A 126 -46.40 15.50 14.23
CA ILE A 126 -47.32 15.18 13.12
C ILE A 126 -48.05 13.83 13.28
N ASP A 127 -47.45 12.89 14.02
CA ASP A 127 -47.96 11.54 14.24
C ASP A 127 -48.84 11.42 15.51
N GLU A 128 -48.97 12.49 16.30
CA GLU A 128 -49.84 12.55 17.48
C GLU A 128 -51.26 13.10 17.18
N ASN A 129 -52.18 12.87 18.10
CA ASN A 129 -53.55 13.36 17.99
C ASN A 129 -53.61 14.86 18.27
N GLN A 130 -54.32 15.61 17.42
CA GLN A 130 -54.68 16.98 17.70
C GLN A 130 -55.63 17.09 18.90
N LEU A 131 -55.53 18.20 19.63
CA LEU A 131 -56.46 18.60 20.69
C LEU A 131 -57.36 19.74 20.22
N ILE A 132 -58.52 19.89 20.87
CA ILE A 132 -59.43 21.01 20.62
C ILE A 132 -59.03 22.17 21.53
N SER A 133 -58.61 23.29 20.94
CA SER A 133 -58.45 24.56 21.63
C SER A 133 -59.74 25.36 21.53
N TYR A 134 -60.30 25.72 22.68
CA TYR A 134 -61.61 26.40 22.78
C TYR A 134 -61.52 27.93 22.70
N ASP A 135 -60.33 28.53 22.75
CA ASP A 135 -60.15 29.98 22.62
C ASP A 135 -59.73 30.42 21.21
N GLY A 136 -59.68 29.47 20.27
CA GLY A 136 -59.56 29.72 18.83
C GLY A 136 -58.14 30.04 18.34
N ASP A 137 -57.13 29.86 19.18
CA ASP A 137 -55.73 29.88 18.77
C ASP A 137 -54.93 28.72 19.39
N CYS A 138 -53.67 28.56 18.97
CA CYS A 138 -52.74 27.54 19.45
C CYS A 138 -51.56 28.18 20.19
N ASP A 139 -51.80 29.30 20.88
CA ASP A 139 -50.75 30.03 21.62
C ASP A 139 -50.60 29.53 23.08
N ASP A 140 -51.46 28.60 23.50
CA ASP A 140 -51.49 28.04 24.84
C ASP A 140 -50.30 27.09 25.10
N LEU A 141 -49.95 26.94 26.38
CA LEU A 141 -48.82 26.11 26.77
C LEU A 141 -49.10 24.64 26.46
N GLY A 142 -48.26 24.06 25.60
CA GLY A 142 -48.42 22.69 25.14
C GLY A 142 -49.17 22.55 23.82
N GLU A 143 -49.40 23.67 23.11
CA GLU A 143 -50.10 23.71 21.84
C GLU A 143 -49.21 24.32 20.74
N SER A 144 -49.34 23.80 19.52
CA SER A 144 -48.68 24.35 18.33
C SER A 144 -49.59 24.27 17.11
N ASP A 145 -49.49 25.29 16.23
CA ASP A 145 -50.12 25.30 14.90
C ASP A 145 -49.22 24.66 13.81
N VAL A 146 -48.01 24.20 14.18
CA VAL A 146 -47.01 23.64 13.25
C VAL A 146 -46.68 22.19 13.58
N ALA A 147 -47.13 21.25 12.74
CA ALA A 147 -46.93 19.81 12.94
C ALA A 147 -45.76 19.22 12.15
N VAL A 148 -44.56 19.37 12.69
CA VAL A 148 -43.34 18.99 11.98
C VAL A 148 -42.26 18.43 12.91
N ASP A 149 -42.54 18.36 14.21
CA ASP A 149 -41.62 17.78 15.17
C ASP A 149 -41.60 16.24 15.06
N CYS A 150 -40.39 15.69 15.07
CA CYS A 150 -40.11 14.26 15.04
C CYS A 150 -39.90 13.65 16.45
N ASP A 151 -39.66 14.44 17.50
CA ASP A 151 -39.59 14.00 18.90
C ASP A 151 -40.10 15.05 19.91
N ASP A 152 -41.42 15.05 20.09
CA ASP A 152 -42.21 15.91 21.02
C ASP A 152 -41.84 15.80 22.51
N THR A 153 -40.80 15.04 22.85
CA THR A 153 -40.36 14.83 24.22
C THR A 153 -39.04 15.53 24.56
N GLU A 154 -38.37 16.11 23.56
CA GLU A 154 -37.04 16.71 23.68
C GLU A 154 -36.94 18.03 22.87
N ALA A 155 -37.16 19.18 23.53
CA ALA A 155 -37.17 20.54 22.95
C ALA A 155 -35.90 21.01 22.19
N SER A 156 -34.90 20.15 22.05
CA SER A 156 -33.73 20.35 21.17
C SER A 156 -33.87 19.66 19.81
N VAL A 157 -34.92 18.88 19.60
CA VAL A 157 -35.21 18.14 18.37
C VAL A 157 -36.40 18.81 17.71
N TYR A 158 -36.17 19.55 16.63
CA TYR A 158 -37.21 20.24 15.87
C TYR A 158 -36.70 20.73 14.52
N PRO A 159 -37.59 21.02 13.57
CA PRO A 159 -37.22 21.63 12.29
C PRO A 159 -36.36 22.88 12.37
N GLY A 160 -35.13 22.74 11.87
CA GLY A 160 -34.13 23.80 11.87
C GLY A 160 -33.28 23.90 13.13
N ALA A 161 -33.37 22.92 14.04
CA ALA A 161 -32.35 22.70 15.06
C ALA A 161 -30.97 22.46 14.41
N SER A 162 -29.92 22.52 15.22
CA SER A 162 -28.56 22.24 14.73
C SER A 162 -28.25 20.77 14.84
N GLU A 163 -27.77 20.17 13.75
CA GLU A 163 -27.40 18.76 13.73
C GLU A 163 -26.10 18.48 14.51
N ILE A 164 -26.13 17.43 15.32
CA ILE A 164 -24.98 16.83 15.99
C ILE A 164 -24.78 15.44 15.39
N TRP A 165 -23.97 15.40 14.34
CA TRP A 165 -23.64 14.17 13.62
C TRP A 165 -23.12 13.05 14.53
N TYR A 166 -23.52 11.83 14.20
CA TYR A 166 -23.12 10.55 14.78
C TYR A 166 -23.65 10.24 16.20
N ASP A 167 -24.70 10.91 16.67
CA ASP A 167 -25.35 10.61 17.95
C ASP A 167 -26.61 9.73 17.84
N GLY A 168 -27.06 9.48 16.60
CA GLY A 168 -28.20 8.65 16.22
C GLY A 168 -29.56 9.34 16.27
N ILE A 169 -29.58 10.67 16.44
CA ILE A 169 -30.80 11.47 16.54
C ILE A 169 -30.81 12.45 15.37
N ASP A 170 -31.90 12.48 14.59
CA ASP A 170 -32.15 13.53 13.60
C ASP A 170 -32.68 14.76 14.34
N GLN A 171 -31.79 15.64 14.82
CA GLN A 171 -32.25 16.74 15.68
C GLN A 171 -33.03 17.78 14.89
N ASN A 172 -32.74 17.93 13.61
CA ASN A 172 -33.37 18.95 12.80
C ASN A 172 -34.62 18.45 12.03
N CYS A 173 -34.99 17.18 12.20
CA CYS A 173 -36.16 16.53 11.60
C CYS A 173 -36.25 16.67 10.07
N ASP A 174 -35.14 16.77 9.35
CA ASP A 174 -35.13 16.84 7.88
C ASP A 174 -35.13 15.45 7.21
N GLY A 175 -34.99 14.38 8.00
CA GLY A 175 -34.97 13.00 7.57
C GLY A 175 -33.68 12.58 6.88
N LEU A 176 -32.62 13.40 6.94
CA LEU A 176 -31.28 12.98 6.54
C LEU A 176 -30.75 11.93 7.52
N ASN A 177 -29.83 11.10 7.04
CA ASN A 177 -29.21 10.09 7.89
C ASN A 177 -28.09 10.75 8.71
N ASP A 178 -28.16 10.67 10.04
CA ASP A 178 -27.16 11.22 10.99
C ASP A 178 -25.74 10.66 10.82
N TYR A 179 -25.57 9.62 10.01
CA TYR A 179 -24.27 9.02 9.71
C TYR A 179 -23.76 9.33 8.29
N ASP A 180 -24.40 10.27 7.56
CA ASP A 180 -24.04 10.74 6.21
C ASP A 180 -23.93 12.28 6.25
N GLN A 181 -22.79 12.80 6.72
CA GLN A 181 -22.62 14.24 6.97
C GLN A 181 -22.50 15.07 5.69
N ASP A 182 -21.95 14.53 4.62
CA ASP A 182 -21.74 15.26 3.36
C ASP A 182 -22.86 15.08 2.32
N LEU A 183 -23.80 14.16 2.57
CA LEU A 183 -25.04 13.92 1.83
C LEU A 183 -24.82 13.29 0.45
N ASP A 184 -23.81 12.44 0.32
CA ASP A 184 -23.54 11.69 -0.90
C ASP A 184 -24.31 10.35 -1.01
N GLY A 185 -24.96 9.95 0.09
CA GLY A 185 -25.76 8.73 0.20
C GLY A 185 -25.01 7.50 0.73
N PHE A 186 -23.78 7.65 1.18
CA PHE A 186 -22.99 6.66 1.91
C PHE A 186 -22.87 7.08 3.38
N ILE A 187 -23.06 6.12 4.28
CA ILE A 187 -22.78 6.38 5.69
C ILE A 187 -21.32 6.07 6.03
N ALA A 188 -20.77 6.84 6.97
CA ALA A 188 -19.45 6.68 7.57
C ALA A 188 -19.10 5.23 7.93
N LEU A 189 -17.84 4.86 7.66
CA LEU A 189 -17.24 3.57 8.07
C LEU A 189 -17.41 3.32 9.58
N GLY A 190 -17.79 2.10 9.94
CA GLY A 190 -18.05 1.68 11.32
C GLY A 190 -19.49 1.88 11.80
N PHE A 191 -20.38 2.39 10.94
CA PHE A 191 -21.81 2.58 11.24
C PHE A 191 -22.73 1.73 10.35
N GLU A 192 -22.24 0.63 9.77
CA GLU A 192 -22.93 -0.15 8.72
C GLU A 192 -24.31 -0.70 9.16
N GLY A 193 -24.59 -0.76 10.46
CA GLY A 193 -25.89 -1.14 10.99
C GLY A 193 -26.98 -0.05 10.94
N ASN A 194 -26.64 1.17 10.54
CA ASN A 194 -27.50 2.35 10.54
C ASN A 194 -27.86 2.83 9.13
N GLU A 195 -27.67 1.97 8.13
CA GLU A 195 -28.13 2.19 6.75
C GLU A 195 -29.65 2.44 6.69
N GLY A 196 -30.09 3.41 5.88
CA GLY A 196 -31.50 3.79 5.77
C GLY A 196 -31.72 5.28 5.53
N GLY A 197 -32.99 5.68 5.42
CA GLY A 197 -33.33 7.08 5.12
C GLY A 197 -32.79 7.52 3.76
N THR A 198 -32.07 8.65 3.74
CA THR A 198 -31.43 9.21 2.54
C THR A 198 -30.09 8.57 2.19
N ALA A 199 -29.46 7.81 3.11
CA ALA A 199 -28.17 7.16 2.93
C ALA A 199 -28.34 5.62 2.86
N PRO A 200 -28.61 5.06 1.68
CA PRO A 200 -28.86 3.64 1.52
C PRO A 200 -27.57 2.79 1.48
N ASN A 201 -26.40 3.41 1.35
CA ASN A 201 -25.13 2.72 1.19
C ASN A 201 -24.22 2.93 2.42
N THR A 202 -23.13 2.18 2.49
CA THR A 202 -22.19 2.18 3.62
C THR A 202 -20.76 2.19 3.13
N GLY A 203 -19.84 2.65 3.96
CA GLY A 203 -18.41 2.42 3.76
C GLY A 203 -17.62 3.67 3.40
N ASP A 204 -18.14 4.85 3.75
CA ASP A 204 -17.45 6.11 3.53
C ASP A 204 -16.26 6.26 4.49
N CYS A 205 -15.07 6.41 3.92
CA CYS A 205 -13.82 6.58 4.64
C CYS A 205 -13.49 8.04 5.01
N ASP A 206 -14.16 9.02 4.42
CA ASP A 206 -14.15 10.44 4.82
C ASP A 206 -15.53 11.07 4.61
N ASP A 207 -16.45 10.78 5.55
CA ASP A 207 -17.85 11.24 5.59
C ASP A 207 -18.03 12.78 5.67
N THR A 208 -16.94 13.53 5.56
CA THR A 208 -16.95 15.00 5.48
C THR A 208 -16.74 15.52 4.06
N ASP A 209 -16.46 14.64 3.10
CA ASP A 209 -16.13 14.96 1.71
C ASP A 209 -16.84 14.05 0.71
N SER A 210 -17.92 14.56 0.12
CA SER A 210 -18.77 13.84 -0.85
C SER A 210 -18.07 13.33 -2.13
N GLU A 211 -16.78 13.65 -2.33
CA GLU A 211 -15.95 13.10 -3.41
C GLU A 211 -15.20 11.82 -3.00
N ILE A 212 -15.25 11.41 -1.72
CA ILE A 212 -14.60 10.23 -1.14
C ILE A 212 -15.70 9.27 -0.66
N ASN A 213 -15.91 8.17 -1.35
CA ASN A 213 -16.89 7.14 -0.98
C ASN A 213 -16.71 5.89 -1.87
N PRO A 214 -17.30 4.73 -1.52
CA PRO A 214 -17.18 3.50 -2.30
C PRO A 214 -17.54 3.55 -3.79
N ASP A 215 -18.34 4.52 -4.24
CA ASP A 215 -18.69 4.69 -5.66
C ASP A 215 -17.82 5.74 -6.38
N ALA A 216 -16.90 6.40 -5.66
CA ALA A 216 -15.99 7.37 -6.22
C ALA A 216 -15.01 6.72 -7.22
N THR A 217 -14.45 7.55 -8.10
CA THR A 217 -13.43 7.10 -9.05
C THR A 217 -12.05 7.43 -8.49
N GLU A 218 -11.21 6.41 -8.40
CA GLU A 218 -9.85 6.56 -7.90
C GLU A 218 -8.97 7.42 -8.81
N THR A 219 -8.25 8.35 -8.19
CA THR A 219 -7.23 9.21 -8.81
C THR A 219 -5.86 8.88 -8.25
N TRP A 220 -5.25 7.87 -8.86
CA TRP A 220 -3.92 7.38 -8.50
C TRP A 220 -2.86 8.48 -8.28
N TYR A 221 -2.02 8.25 -7.26
CA TYR A 221 -0.86 9.03 -6.85
C TYR A 221 -1.15 10.40 -6.22
N ASP A 222 -2.34 10.63 -5.67
CA ASP A 222 -2.66 11.85 -4.94
C ASP A 222 -2.65 11.70 -3.40
N GLY A 223 -2.49 10.47 -2.92
CA GLY A 223 -2.36 10.07 -1.53
C GLY A 223 -3.68 9.88 -0.80
N THR A 224 -4.80 9.85 -1.50
CA THR A 224 -6.13 9.67 -0.94
C THR A 224 -6.77 8.46 -1.59
N ASP A 225 -7.30 7.55 -0.79
CA ASP A 225 -8.14 6.43 -1.24
C ASP A 225 -9.56 7.00 -1.43
N GLN A 226 -9.93 7.42 -2.65
CA GLN A 226 -11.23 8.05 -2.88
C GLN A 226 -12.35 7.02 -2.87
N ASN A 227 -12.10 5.82 -3.39
CA ASN A 227 -13.12 4.79 -3.51
C ASN A 227 -13.21 3.87 -2.28
N CYS A 228 -12.48 4.18 -1.21
CA CYS A 228 -12.48 3.48 0.07
C CYS A 228 -12.32 1.96 -0.05
N ASP A 229 -11.57 1.48 -1.05
CA ASP A 229 -11.38 0.05 -1.30
C ASP A 229 -10.15 -0.54 -0.62
N GLU A 230 -9.45 0.27 0.17
CA GLU A 230 -8.22 -0.04 0.90
C GLU A 230 -7.02 -0.38 0.01
N LEU A 231 -7.14 -0.22 -1.32
CA LEU A 231 -6.00 -0.35 -2.22
C LEU A 231 -5.00 0.77 -1.95
N ASN A 232 -3.72 0.48 -2.16
CA ASN A 232 -2.70 1.50 -2.00
C ASN A 232 -2.72 2.41 -3.23
N ASP A 233 -2.99 3.70 -3.05
CA ASP A 233 -3.00 4.74 -4.11
C ASP A 233 -1.70 4.84 -4.95
N TYR A 234 -0.62 4.18 -4.50
CA TYR A 234 0.65 4.11 -5.22
C TYR A 234 0.94 2.74 -5.84
N ASP A 235 -0.06 1.84 -5.95
CA ASP A 235 0.00 0.51 -6.59
C ASP A 235 -1.16 0.40 -7.60
N GLN A 236 -0.98 0.95 -8.80
CA GLN A 236 -2.06 1.05 -9.79
C GLN A 236 -2.40 -0.29 -10.47
N ASP A 237 -1.42 -1.18 -10.63
CA ASP A 237 -1.62 -2.47 -11.31
C ASP A 237 -1.94 -3.65 -10.38
N LEU A 238 -1.85 -3.44 -9.06
CA LEU A 238 -2.27 -4.34 -7.99
C LEU A 238 -1.41 -5.59 -7.86
N ASP A 239 -0.11 -5.47 -8.12
CA ASP A 239 0.86 -6.55 -7.93
C ASP A 239 1.44 -6.61 -6.49
N GLY A 240 1.16 -5.59 -5.68
CA GLY A 240 1.59 -5.47 -4.30
C GLY A 240 2.91 -4.72 -4.09
N PHE A 241 3.47 -4.10 -5.12
CA PHE A 241 4.58 -3.18 -5.08
C PHE A 241 4.09 -1.77 -5.35
N ILE A 242 4.54 -0.79 -4.56
CA ILE A 242 4.25 0.60 -4.84
C ILE A 242 5.29 1.20 -5.80
N ALA A 243 4.82 2.13 -6.64
CA ALA A 243 5.59 2.93 -7.57
C ALA A 243 6.89 3.51 -6.98
N LEU A 244 7.95 3.43 -7.78
CA LEU A 244 9.26 3.97 -7.47
C LEU A 244 9.18 5.49 -7.22
N GLY A 245 9.80 5.93 -6.12
CA GLY A 245 9.74 7.32 -5.64
C GLY A 245 8.70 7.59 -4.55
N PHE A 246 7.86 6.60 -4.21
CA PHE A 246 6.85 6.69 -3.13
C PHE A 246 7.14 5.78 -1.92
N GLU A 247 8.39 5.32 -1.77
CA GLU A 247 8.90 4.35 -0.78
C GLU A 247 8.48 4.58 0.69
N GLY A 248 8.02 5.77 1.06
CA GLY A 248 7.53 6.09 2.40
C GLY A 248 6.04 5.78 2.64
N ASN A 249 5.32 5.37 1.59
CA ASN A 249 3.86 5.14 1.60
C ASN A 249 3.51 3.65 1.52
N GLU A 250 4.41 2.77 1.99
CA GLU A 250 4.14 1.34 2.17
C GLU A 250 2.92 1.13 3.08
N GLY A 251 1.96 0.30 2.67
CA GLY A 251 0.70 0.12 3.39
C GLY A 251 -0.44 -0.36 2.50
N GLY A 252 -1.66 -0.45 3.05
CA GLY A 252 -2.82 -0.96 2.30
C GLY A 252 -2.59 -2.38 1.79
N THR A 253 -3.07 -2.67 0.58
CA THR A 253 -2.84 -3.95 -0.10
C THR A 253 -1.44 -4.12 -0.69
N ALA A 254 -0.62 -3.07 -0.72
CA ALA A 254 0.72 -3.04 -1.32
C ALA A 254 1.83 -2.92 -0.25
N PRO A 255 2.36 -4.05 0.25
CA PRO A 255 3.37 -4.04 1.31
C PRO A 255 4.81 -3.87 0.80
N ASN A 256 5.06 -3.85 -0.51
CA ASN A 256 6.41 -3.77 -1.06
C ASN A 256 6.63 -2.44 -1.80
N ILE A 257 7.88 -2.12 -2.14
CA ILE A 257 8.29 -0.86 -2.79
C ILE A 257 9.15 -1.13 -4.01
N GLY A 258 9.21 -0.17 -4.93
CA GLY A 258 10.26 -0.09 -5.96
C GLY A 258 9.81 -0.51 -7.35
N ASP A 259 8.52 -0.43 -7.65
CA ASP A 259 8.00 -0.70 -8.98
C ASP A 259 8.42 0.39 -9.99
N CYS A 260 9.17 -0.02 -11.02
CA CYS A 260 9.67 0.87 -12.06
C CYS A 260 8.67 1.12 -13.22
N ASP A 261 7.59 0.33 -13.34
CA ASP A 261 6.44 0.58 -14.21
C ASP A 261 5.13 0.10 -13.55
N ASP A 262 4.65 0.90 -12.59
CA ASP A 262 3.44 0.69 -11.78
C ASP A 262 2.11 0.60 -12.54
N THR A 263 2.17 0.54 -13.88
CA THR A 263 1.03 0.34 -14.76
C THR A 263 0.98 -1.07 -15.36
N ASP A 264 2.00 -1.89 -15.10
CA ASP A 264 2.19 -3.23 -15.63
C ASP A 264 2.68 -4.21 -14.57
N SER A 265 1.74 -5.00 -14.02
CA SER A 265 1.97 -6.01 -12.97
C SER A 265 3.01 -7.10 -13.30
N GLU A 266 3.54 -7.13 -14.53
CA GLU A 266 4.65 -8.01 -14.94
C GLU A 266 6.04 -7.36 -14.71
N ILE A 267 6.11 -6.08 -14.33
CA ILE A 267 7.33 -5.30 -14.09
C ILE A 267 7.35 -4.87 -12.62
N ASN A 268 8.16 -5.51 -11.80
CA ASN A 268 8.32 -5.19 -10.38
C ASN A 268 9.55 -5.90 -9.80
N PRO A 269 10.05 -5.54 -8.61
CA PRO A 269 11.23 -6.16 -8.00
C PRO A 269 11.23 -7.69 -7.85
N ASP A 270 10.07 -8.35 -7.84
CA ASP A 270 9.94 -9.81 -7.77
C ASP A 270 9.80 -10.48 -9.14
N ALA A 271 9.71 -9.71 -10.22
CA ALA A 271 9.59 -10.20 -11.58
C ALA A 271 10.85 -10.97 -12.01
N THR A 272 10.70 -11.81 -13.04
CA THR A 272 11.82 -12.54 -13.62
C THR A 272 12.31 -11.84 -14.87
N GLU A 273 13.60 -11.54 -14.91
CA GLU A 273 14.22 -10.88 -16.05
C GLU A 273 14.18 -11.73 -17.33
N THR A 274 13.72 -11.10 -18.41
CA THR A 274 13.71 -11.62 -19.78
C THR A 274 14.72 -10.86 -20.62
N TRP A 275 15.96 -11.33 -20.54
CA TRP A 275 17.11 -10.76 -21.23
C TRP A 275 16.87 -10.43 -22.72
N TYR A 276 17.39 -9.28 -23.14
CA TYR A 276 17.45 -8.74 -24.50
C TYR A 276 16.13 -8.24 -25.09
N ASP A 277 15.15 -7.88 -24.26
CA ASP A 277 13.91 -7.23 -24.73
C ASP A 277 13.85 -5.71 -24.48
N GLY A 278 14.85 -5.18 -23.78
CA GLY A 278 15.07 -3.77 -23.49
C GLY A 278 14.23 -3.23 -22.34
N ILE A 279 13.61 -4.09 -21.53
CA ILE A 279 12.82 -3.75 -20.36
C ILE A 279 13.53 -4.35 -19.15
N ASP A 280 13.71 -3.57 -18.09
CA ASP A 280 14.19 -4.04 -16.79
C ASP A 280 12.94 -4.52 -16.03
N GLN A 281 12.63 -5.82 -16.08
CA GLN A 281 11.38 -6.31 -15.47
C GLN A 281 11.49 -6.35 -13.96
N ASN A 282 12.67 -6.69 -13.44
CA ASN A 282 12.87 -6.85 -12.01
C ASN A 282 13.36 -5.58 -11.29
N CYS A 283 13.38 -4.44 -11.99
CA CYS A 283 13.71 -3.11 -11.48
C CYS A 283 15.03 -3.07 -10.69
N ASP A 284 16.01 -3.90 -11.04
CA ASP A 284 17.27 -4.02 -10.31
C ASP A 284 18.39 -3.12 -10.88
N GLU A 285 18.06 -2.35 -11.92
CA GLU A 285 18.94 -1.45 -12.66
C GLU A 285 20.12 -2.16 -13.38
N LEU A 286 20.11 -3.49 -13.43
CA LEU A 286 21.06 -4.23 -14.25
C LEU A 286 20.77 -3.96 -15.72
N ASN A 287 21.82 -4.02 -16.53
CA ASN A 287 21.64 -3.82 -17.96
C ASN A 287 21.08 -5.11 -18.57
N ASP A 288 19.88 -5.05 -19.16
CA ASP A 288 19.20 -6.15 -19.88
C ASP A 288 20.04 -6.81 -21.00
N TYR A 289 21.18 -6.22 -21.37
CA TYR A 289 22.12 -6.74 -22.36
C TYR A 289 23.43 -7.25 -21.75
N ASP A 290 23.54 -7.42 -20.43
CA ASP A 290 24.69 -8.00 -19.70
C ASP A 290 24.20 -9.13 -18.77
N GLN A 291 23.97 -10.32 -19.33
CA GLN A 291 23.34 -11.43 -18.60
C GLN A 291 24.28 -12.08 -17.55
N ASP A 292 25.59 -12.03 -17.73
CA ASP A 292 26.56 -12.66 -16.81
C ASP A 292 27.24 -11.70 -15.82
N LEU A 293 26.92 -10.41 -15.92
CA LEU A 293 27.28 -9.34 -14.99
C LEU A 293 28.78 -9.10 -14.88
N ASP A 294 29.49 -9.19 -16.01
CA ASP A 294 30.90 -8.85 -16.10
C ASP A 294 31.17 -7.36 -16.44
N GLY A 295 30.11 -6.62 -16.75
CA GLY A 295 30.14 -5.20 -17.07
C GLY A 295 30.33 -4.89 -18.55
N PHE A 296 30.25 -5.90 -19.42
CA PHE A 296 30.22 -5.78 -20.88
C PHE A 296 28.86 -6.23 -21.40
N ILE A 297 28.26 -5.41 -22.26
CA ILE A 297 27.03 -5.81 -22.94
C ILE A 297 27.33 -6.68 -24.17
N ALA A 298 26.41 -7.60 -24.44
CA ALA A 298 26.38 -8.49 -25.59
C ALA A 298 26.71 -7.79 -26.92
N LEU A 299 27.52 -8.46 -27.74
CA LEU A 299 27.86 -8.05 -29.09
C LEU A 299 26.60 -7.84 -29.94
N GLY A 300 26.52 -6.72 -30.66
CA GLY A 300 25.35 -6.32 -31.46
C GLY A 300 24.36 -5.39 -30.76
N PHE A 301 24.61 -5.04 -29.49
CA PHE A 301 23.80 -4.10 -28.70
C PHE A 301 24.56 -2.84 -28.29
N GLU A 302 25.62 -2.45 -29.01
CA GLU A 302 26.58 -1.40 -28.62
C GLU A 302 25.98 0.01 -28.42
N GLY A 303 24.71 0.22 -28.78
CA GLY A 303 23.97 1.47 -28.54
C GLY A 303 23.23 1.53 -27.20
N ASN A 304 23.19 0.43 -26.45
CA ASN A 304 22.42 0.26 -25.22
C ASN A 304 23.31 0.31 -23.96
N GLU A 305 24.40 1.08 -24.02
CA GLU A 305 25.25 1.37 -22.86
C GLU A 305 24.40 2.07 -21.77
N GLY A 306 24.40 1.53 -20.55
CA GLY A 306 23.51 1.97 -19.47
C GLY A 306 23.48 1.01 -18.29
N GLY A 307 22.73 1.34 -17.23
CA GLY A 307 22.67 0.50 -16.02
C GLY A 307 24.05 0.25 -15.39
N THR A 308 24.27 -0.97 -14.89
CA THR A 308 25.54 -1.41 -14.30
C THR A 308 26.62 -1.81 -15.31
N ALA A 309 26.28 -1.97 -16.59
CA ALA A 309 27.17 -2.44 -17.65
C ALA A 309 27.52 -1.31 -18.63
N PRO A 310 28.68 -0.64 -18.46
CA PRO A 310 29.05 0.52 -19.26
C PRO A 310 29.86 0.17 -20.52
N ASN A 311 30.36 -1.06 -20.65
CA ASN A 311 31.24 -1.45 -21.76
C ASN A 311 30.49 -2.32 -22.78
N THR A 312 31.04 -2.50 -23.97
CA THR A 312 30.41 -3.25 -25.08
C THR A 312 31.35 -4.29 -25.65
N GLY A 313 30.78 -5.33 -26.26
CA GLY A 313 31.52 -6.24 -27.14
C GLY A 313 31.69 -7.64 -26.59
N ASP A 314 30.82 -8.06 -25.67
CA ASP A 314 30.83 -9.41 -25.15
C ASP A 314 30.39 -10.42 -26.22
N CYS A 315 31.31 -11.29 -26.61
CA CYS A 315 31.09 -12.33 -27.60
C CYS A 315 30.40 -13.59 -27.03
N ASN A 316 30.30 -13.73 -25.71
CA ASN A 316 29.49 -14.72 -25.00
C ASN A 316 28.97 -14.19 -23.65
N ASP A 317 27.91 -13.39 -23.74
CA ASP A 317 27.14 -12.74 -22.65
C ASP A 317 26.48 -13.66 -21.61
N THR A 318 26.81 -14.95 -21.65
CA THR A 318 26.32 -15.95 -20.69
C THR A 318 27.46 -16.51 -19.84
N ASN A 319 28.68 -16.01 -20.03
CA ASN A 319 29.89 -16.48 -19.38
C ASN A 319 30.88 -15.33 -19.12
N ASN A 320 30.87 -14.85 -17.87
CA ASN A 320 31.71 -13.77 -17.33
C ASN A 320 33.24 -13.96 -17.52
N ASP A 321 33.69 -15.16 -17.88
CA ASP A 321 35.10 -15.41 -18.21
C ASP A 321 35.44 -15.10 -19.70
N ILE A 322 34.46 -14.68 -20.52
CA ILE A 322 34.61 -14.37 -21.95
C ILE A 322 34.09 -12.96 -22.20
N ASN A 323 34.97 -11.98 -22.28
CA ASN A 323 34.65 -10.58 -22.54
C ASN A 323 35.89 -9.80 -22.97
N PRO A 324 35.76 -8.57 -23.50
CA PRO A 324 36.88 -7.77 -23.98
C PRO A 324 38.08 -7.55 -23.02
N ASP A 325 37.87 -7.66 -21.70
CA ASP A 325 38.93 -7.52 -20.69
C ASP A 325 39.49 -8.87 -20.19
N ALA A 326 38.93 -9.98 -20.62
CA ALA A 326 39.39 -11.31 -20.23
C ALA A 326 40.79 -11.60 -20.78
N THR A 327 41.48 -12.54 -20.14
CA THR A 327 42.80 -13.02 -20.59
C THR A 327 42.61 -14.32 -21.36
N GLU A 328 43.22 -14.40 -22.54
CA GLU A 328 43.23 -15.63 -23.34
C GLU A 328 43.77 -16.83 -22.56
N ILE A 329 43.05 -17.95 -22.70
CA ILE A 329 43.48 -19.25 -22.25
C ILE A 329 43.45 -20.25 -23.40
N CYS A 330 44.31 -21.27 -23.32
CA CYS A 330 44.43 -22.24 -24.40
C CYS A 330 43.25 -23.24 -24.45
N ASP A 331 42.10 -22.82 -24.99
CA ASP A 331 40.87 -23.61 -25.06
C ASP A 331 40.14 -23.55 -26.43
N ASN A 332 40.68 -22.83 -27.42
CA ASN A 332 40.07 -22.50 -28.72
C ASN A 332 38.81 -21.60 -28.64
N ILE A 333 38.65 -20.84 -27.56
CA ILE A 333 37.66 -19.79 -27.42
C ILE A 333 38.41 -18.47 -27.51
N ASP A 334 37.79 -17.48 -28.17
CA ASP A 334 38.23 -16.09 -28.10
C ASP A 334 37.72 -15.55 -26.77
N ASN A 335 38.53 -15.60 -25.71
CA ASN A 335 38.11 -15.17 -24.38
C ASN A 335 38.01 -13.66 -24.32
N ASN A 336 38.91 -12.95 -24.99
CA ASN A 336 39.00 -11.49 -24.93
C ASN A 336 38.23 -10.78 -26.05
N CYS A 337 37.41 -11.52 -26.80
CA CYS A 337 36.52 -11.04 -27.85
C CYS A 337 37.19 -10.10 -28.88
N ASN A 338 38.46 -10.35 -29.23
CA ASN A 338 39.23 -9.49 -30.14
C ASN A 338 39.29 -10.01 -31.60
N ASP A 339 38.51 -11.04 -31.93
CA ASP A 339 38.47 -11.77 -33.20
C ASP A 339 39.74 -12.62 -33.50
N GLU A 340 40.66 -12.73 -32.55
CA GLU A 340 41.74 -13.70 -32.55
C GLU A 340 41.40 -14.85 -31.57
N THR A 341 42.15 -15.95 -31.59
CA THR A 341 41.84 -17.10 -30.74
C THR A 341 43.14 -17.68 -30.25
N ASP A 342 43.27 -17.85 -28.94
CA ASP A 342 44.46 -18.37 -28.29
C ASP A 342 45.74 -17.55 -28.65
N GLU A 343 45.63 -16.23 -28.81
CA GLU A 343 46.75 -15.34 -29.09
C GLU A 343 47.49 -14.86 -27.83
N GLU A 344 48.67 -14.28 -28.03
CA GLU A 344 49.55 -13.76 -26.97
C GLU A 344 49.89 -14.77 -25.83
N LEU A 345 49.66 -16.06 -26.05
CA LEU A 345 49.94 -17.10 -25.07
C LEU A 345 51.43 -17.45 -24.98
N GLU A 346 51.96 -17.48 -23.75
CA GLU A 346 53.32 -17.94 -23.45
C GLU A 346 53.29 -19.07 -22.42
N VAL A 347 54.11 -20.09 -22.66
CA VAL A 347 54.40 -21.14 -21.68
C VAL A 347 55.84 -21.04 -21.24
N ILE A 348 56.08 -21.28 -19.95
CA ILE A 348 57.39 -21.23 -19.31
C ILE A 348 57.64 -22.58 -18.63
N ILE A 349 58.85 -23.11 -18.78
CA ILE A 349 59.32 -24.28 -18.00
C ILE A 349 60.47 -23.88 -17.10
N ASP A 350 60.49 -24.43 -15.89
CA ASP A 350 61.52 -24.13 -14.89
C ASP A 350 61.85 -25.38 -14.05
N TYR A 351 63.10 -25.83 -14.07
CA TYR A 351 63.62 -26.92 -13.21
C TYR A 351 64.15 -26.42 -11.86
N GLY A 352 63.99 -25.12 -11.57
CA GLY A 352 64.49 -24.46 -10.38
C GLY A 352 66.01 -24.31 -10.35
N GLY A 353 66.52 -23.52 -9.39
CA GLY A 353 67.96 -23.32 -9.21
C GLY A 353 68.59 -22.39 -10.25
N THR A 354 69.86 -22.64 -10.60
CA THR A 354 70.65 -21.76 -11.49
C THR A 354 70.80 -22.30 -12.92
N GLY A 355 70.14 -23.42 -13.24
CA GLY A 355 70.34 -24.15 -14.49
C GLY A 355 71.69 -24.87 -14.57
N ILE A 356 72.42 -25.01 -13.45
CA ILE A 356 73.68 -25.76 -13.36
C ILE A 356 73.46 -26.92 -12.40
N TYR A 357 73.78 -28.14 -12.83
CA TYR A 357 73.68 -29.36 -12.03
C TYR A 357 74.99 -30.12 -12.08
N CYS A 358 75.36 -30.76 -10.98
CA CYS A 358 76.49 -31.67 -10.94
C CYS A 358 76.02 -33.09 -11.26
N ASP A 359 76.84 -33.87 -11.97
CA ASP A 359 76.54 -35.23 -12.44
C ASP A 359 76.32 -36.29 -11.34
N TYR A 360 76.28 -35.89 -10.08
CA TYR A 360 75.91 -36.71 -8.93
C TYR A 360 74.63 -36.23 -8.23
N GLU A 361 73.99 -35.16 -8.73
CA GLU A 361 72.74 -34.65 -8.17
C GLU A 361 71.56 -35.58 -8.47
N GLU A 362 70.53 -35.49 -7.61
CA GLU A 362 69.30 -36.26 -7.75
C GLU A 362 68.45 -35.77 -8.93
N ALA A 363 67.41 -36.55 -9.27
CA ALA A 363 66.48 -36.19 -10.31
C ALA A 363 65.75 -34.85 -10.01
N SER A 364 65.50 -34.05 -11.05
CA SER A 364 64.75 -32.79 -10.97
C SER A 364 63.49 -32.85 -11.84
N THR A 365 62.42 -32.25 -11.33
CA THR A 365 61.09 -32.21 -11.97
C THR A 365 60.78 -30.78 -12.39
N PRO A 366 60.36 -30.52 -13.64
CA PRO A 366 60.04 -29.17 -14.07
C PRO A 366 58.72 -28.68 -13.49
N ASN A 367 58.66 -27.38 -13.18
CA ASN A 367 57.41 -26.65 -13.07
C ASN A 367 57.06 -26.08 -14.45
N ILE A 368 55.79 -26.16 -14.82
CA ILE A 368 55.26 -25.58 -16.05
C ILE A 368 54.31 -24.46 -15.65
N PHE A 369 54.51 -23.27 -16.20
CA PHE A 369 53.66 -22.10 -15.99
C PHE A 369 53.11 -21.62 -17.33
N GLY A 370 51.87 -21.17 -17.34
CA GLY A 370 51.23 -20.65 -18.53
C GLY A 370 49.74 -21.02 -18.58
N PRO A 371 49.00 -20.46 -19.53
CA PRO A 371 47.55 -20.60 -19.63
C PRO A 371 47.18 -21.90 -20.37
N ILE A 372 47.53 -23.06 -19.79
CA ILE A 372 47.28 -24.38 -20.38
C ILE A 372 46.35 -25.17 -19.45
N GLU A 373 45.11 -25.36 -19.88
CA GLU A 373 44.08 -26.16 -19.17
C GLU A 373 44.35 -27.68 -19.27
N THR A 374 44.90 -28.13 -20.40
CA THR A 374 45.13 -29.55 -20.65
C THR A 374 46.48 -30.00 -20.10
N LEU A 375 46.46 -30.70 -18.96
CA LEU A 375 47.65 -31.31 -18.38
C LEU A 375 48.27 -32.35 -19.34
N GLY A 376 49.52 -32.12 -19.78
CA GLY A 376 50.21 -33.01 -20.72
C GLY A 376 51.35 -32.32 -21.47
N GLY A 377 51.70 -32.85 -22.64
CA GLY A 377 52.75 -32.31 -23.53
C GLY A 377 53.89 -33.30 -23.79
N ILE A 378 54.93 -32.82 -24.47
CA ILE A 378 56.13 -33.61 -24.78
C ILE A 378 57.36 -32.79 -24.44
N PHE A 379 58.32 -33.42 -23.77
CA PHE A 379 59.65 -32.88 -23.52
C PHE A 379 60.68 -33.52 -24.45
N THR A 380 61.56 -32.71 -25.01
CA THR A 380 62.71 -33.16 -25.82
C THR A 380 63.98 -32.45 -25.36
N SER A 381 65.14 -33.02 -25.64
CA SER A 381 66.44 -32.43 -25.29
C SER A 381 67.42 -32.48 -26.45
N THR A 382 68.26 -31.45 -26.56
CA THR A 382 69.37 -31.42 -27.50
C THR A 382 70.62 -30.83 -26.84
N PRO A 383 71.83 -31.38 -27.07
CA PRO A 383 72.15 -32.61 -27.82
C PRO A 383 71.72 -33.89 -27.08
N GLU A 384 71.88 -35.07 -27.71
CA GLU A 384 71.65 -36.37 -27.04
C GLU A 384 72.63 -36.55 -25.86
N GLY A 385 72.17 -37.16 -24.77
CA GLY A 385 72.98 -37.44 -23.58
C GLY A 385 72.30 -37.15 -22.25
N LEU A 386 71.21 -36.39 -22.26
CA LEU A 386 70.35 -36.13 -21.10
C LEU A 386 69.34 -37.27 -20.91
N ASP A 387 69.30 -37.87 -19.72
CA ASP A 387 68.27 -38.84 -19.31
C ASP A 387 66.99 -38.08 -18.91
N LEU A 388 66.18 -37.77 -19.92
CA LEU A 388 64.94 -36.99 -19.83
C LEU A 388 63.72 -37.89 -20.06
N ASN A 389 62.76 -37.88 -19.14
CA ASN A 389 61.45 -38.46 -19.38
C ASN A 389 60.64 -37.55 -20.31
N SER A 390 60.36 -38.02 -21.53
CA SER A 390 59.67 -37.22 -22.55
C SER A 390 58.22 -36.85 -22.23
N VAL A 391 57.62 -37.43 -21.18
CA VAL A 391 56.22 -37.19 -20.79
C VAL A 391 56.15 -36.32 -19.54
N THR A 392 56.89 -36.67 -18.49
CA THR A 392 56.87 -35.91 -17.23
C THR A 392 57.83 -34.73 -17.23
N GLY A 393 58.83 -34.75 -18.12
CA GLY A 393 59.92 -33.79 -18.11
C GLY A 393 60.97 -34.09 -17.04
N ASP A 394 60.81 -35.12 -16.22
CA ASP A 394 61.80 -35.40 -15.18
C ASP A 394 63.17 -35.68 -15.78
N ILE A 395 64.21 -35.02 -15.26
CA ILE A 395 65.60 -35.29 -15.63
C ILE A 395 66.26 -36.12 -14.54
N ASN A 396 67.01 -37.15 -14.94
CA ASN A 396 67.91 -37.87 -14.06
C ASN A 396 69.35 -37.39 -14.30
N VAL A 397 69.79 -36.45 -13.47
CA VAL A 397 71.10 -35.81 -13.63
C VAL A 397 72.23 -36.84 -13.52
N ALA A 398 72.17 -37.75 -12.56
CA ALA A 398 73.20 -38.76 -12.33
C ALA A 398 73.41 -39.77 -13.47
N ASN A 399 72.39 -39.98 -14.31
CA ASN A 399 72.49 -40.84 -15.50
C ASN A 399 72.86 -40.08 -16.78
N SER A 400 72.94 -38.76 -16.71
CA SER A 400 73.16 -37.91 -17.87
C SER A 400 74.64 -37.65 -18.12
N LEU A 401 75.01 -37.43 -19.38
CA LEU A 401 76.39 -37.05 -19.71
C LEU A 401 76.63 -35.56 -19.40
N PRO A 402 77.83 -35.15 -18.96
CA PRO A 402 78.16 -33.74 -18.80
C PRO A 402 78.07 -32.98 -20.14
N ASN A 403 77.20 -31.97 -20.21
CA ASN A 403 77.02 -31.09 -21.36
C ASN A 403 76.06 -29.93 -21.03
N LEU A 404 76.02 -28.92 -21.91
CA LEU A 404 74.92 -27.95 -21.96
C LEU A 404 73.79 -28.53 -22.82
N TYR A 405 72.61 -28.68 -22.24
CA TYR A 405 71.40 -29.16 -22.89
C TYR A 405 70.35 -28.05 -22.99
N THR A 406 69.68 -27.96 -24.13
CA THR A 406 68.42 -27.23 -24.28
C THR A 406 67.29 -28.23 -24.21
N ILE A 407 66.44 -28.09 -23.19
CA ILE A 407 65.19 -28.83 -23.06
C ILE A 407 64.09 -28.00 -23.71
N THR A 408 63.33 -28.62 -24.59
CA THR A 408 62.15 -28.02 -25.22
C THR A 408 60.91 -28.74 -24.74
N TYR A 409 59.99 -28.00 -24.14
CA TYR A 409 58.63 -28.46 -23.86
C TYR A 409 57.70 -28.01 -24.98
N THR A 410 56.78 -28.87 -25.38
CA THR A 410 55.68 -28.55 -26.29
C THR A 410 54.37 -28.94 -25.63
N SER A 411 53.47 -27.97 -25.46
CA SER A 411 52.14 -28.20 -24.89
C SER A 411 51.29 -29.08 -25.81
N PRO A 412 50.29 -29.80 -25.28
CA PRO A 412 49.35 -30.55 -26.10
C PRO A 412 48.49 -29.60 -26.98
N ASN A 413 47.79 -30.17 -27.96
CA ASN A 413 46.70 -29.45 -28.63
C ASN A 413 45.73 -28.88 -27.56
N PRO A 414 45.18 -27.67 -27.76
CA PRO A 414 45.04 -27.00 -29.06
C PRO A 414 46.20 -26.10 -29.51
N CYS A 415 46.92 -25.44 -28.60
CA CYS A 415 47.78 -24.33 -29.00
C CYS A 415 49.21 -24.72 -29.42
N LEU A 416 49.68 -25.92 -29.04
CA LEU A 416 51.04 -26.41 -29.39
C LEU A 416 52.16 -25.40 -29.06
N LEU A 417 52.02 -24.68 -27.94
CA LEU A 417 53.00 -23.71 -27.46
C LEU A 417 54.31 -24.40 -27.12
N SER A 418 55.44 -23.69 -27.24
CA SER A 418 56.75 -24.25 -26.94
C SER A 418 57.57 -23.35 -26.01
N ALA A 419 58.19 -23.95 -25.00
CA ALA A 419 59.15 -23.30 -24.11
C ALA A 419 60.51 -23.98 -24.21
N ASN A 420 61.57 -23.21 -24.04
CA ASN A 420 62.93 -23.73 -23.95
C ASN A 420 63.57 -23.37 -22.62
N MET A 421 64.36 -24.28 -22.06
CA MET A 421 65.22 -24.02 -20.92
C MET A 421 66.58 -24.67 -21.14
N GLU A 422 67.63 -23.95 -20.76
CA GLU A 422 68.99 -24.48 -20.77
C GLU A 422 69.36 -25.03 -19.40
N ILE A 423 69.96 -26.23 -19.39
CA ILE A 423 70.57 -26.82 -18.20
C ILE A 423 72.00 -27.27 -18.54
N ASP A 424 72.94 -27.04 -17.63
CA ASP A 424 74.36 -27.36 -17.78
C ASP A 424 74.73 -28.43 -16.75
N ILE A 425 74.93 -29.66 -17.22
CA ILE A 425 75.38 -30.77 -16.39
C ILE A 425 76.90 -30.82 -16.42
N ARG A 426 77.52 -30.73 -15.25
CA ARG A 426 78.98 -30.68 -15.09
C ARG A 426 79.47 -31.85 -14.25
N SER A 427 80.64 -32.35 -14.59
CA SER A 427 81.37 -33.34 -13.80
C SER A 427 82.71 -32.76 -13.36
N VAL A 428 83.24 -33.23 -12.24
CA VAL A 428 84.60 -32.90 -11.79
C VAL A 428 85.47 -34.16 -11.85
N ASN A 429 86.69 -34.07 -12.39
CA ASN A 429 87.58 -35.22 -12.45
C ASN A 429 88.25 -35.49 -11.09
N VAL A 430 87.66 -36.39 -10.31
CA VAL A 430 88.21 -36.78 -9.01
C VAL A 430 89.30 -37.88 -9.09
N SER A 431 89.79 -38.21 -10.29
CA SER A 431 90.87 -39.20 -10.39
C SER A 431 92.19 -38.64 -9.84
N VAL A 432 92.99 -39.51 -9.23
CA VAL A 432 94.29 -39.16 -8.65
C VAL A 432 95.36 -40.02 -9.29
N THR A 433 96.48 -39.41 -9.67
CA THR A 433 97.71 -40.11 -10.03
C THR A 433 98.54 -40.39 -8.79
N GLU A 434 98.73 -41.67 -8.46
CA GLU A 434 99.54 -42.11 -7.33
C GLU A 434 101.01 -42.33 -7.74
N ASN A 435 101.91 -41.60 -7.10
CA ASN A 435 103.36 -41.75 -7.19
C ASN A 435 103.93 -41.81 -5.76
N SER A 436 103.64 -42.90 -5.05
CA SER A 436 103.93 -43.07 -3.61
C SER A 436 105.33 -42.53 -3.19
N PRO A 437 105.41 -41.68 -2.14
CA PRO A 437 104.34 -41.30 -1.21
C PRO A 437 103.50 -40.08 -1.64
N SER A 438 103.60 -39.63 -2.89
CA SER A 438 102.87 -38.47 -3.41
C SER A 438 101.59 -38.86 -4.17
N LEU A 439 100.52 -38.11 -3.95
CA LEU A 439 99.25 -38.18 -4.66
C LEU A 439 99.01 -36.86 -5.40
N THR A 440 98.56 -36.91 -6.65
CA THR A 440 98.25 -35.71 -7.45
C THR A 440 96.84 -35.82 -8.02
N ALA A 441 95.96 -34.87 -7.68
CA ALA A 441 94.65 -34.74 -8.32
C ALA A 441 94.82 -34.43 -9.81
N ASN A 442 94.08 -35.14 -10.67
CA ASN A 442 94.23 -35.01 -12.12
C ASN A 442 93.37 -33.89 -12.73
N GLU A 443 92.36 -33.39 -12.02
CA GLU A 443 91.67 -32.17 -12.44
C GLU A 443 92.64 -31.00 -12.43
N ASP A 444 92.56 -30.13 -13.44
CA ASP A 444 93.43 -28.96 -13.59
C ASP A 444 92.65 -27.69 -13.22
N ILE A 445 93.29 -26.77 -12.50
CA ILE A 445 92.68 -25.46 -12.15
C ILE A 445 91.34 -25.64 -11.38
N ALA A 446 91.37 -26.48 -10.35
CA ALA A 446 90.30 -26.64 -9.37
C ALA A 446 90.74 -26.18 -7.97
N TYR A 447 89.80 -26.12 -7.04
CA TYR A 447 90.10 -26.04 -5.62
C TYR A 447 90.25 -27.46 -5.06
N TYR A 448 91.28 -27.69 -4.26
CA TYR A 448 91.56 -29.00 -3.66
C TYR A 448 91.53 -28.90 -2.15
N GLN A 449 91.05 -29.95 -1.49
CA GLN A 449 91.21 -30.15 -0.05
C GLN A 449 91.48 -31.64 0.19
N TRP A 450 92.67 -31.96 0.70
CA TRP A 450 93.02 -33.34 1.05
C TRP A 450 92.40 -33.74 2.39
N ILE A 451 91.94 -34.99 2.48
CA ILE A 451 91.26 -35.55 3.65
C ILE A 451 91.88 -36.88 4.06
N ASP A 452 91.81 -37.18 5.36
CA ASP A 452 92.06 -38.50 5.90
C ASP A 452 90.79 -39.34 5.80
N CYS A 453 90.83 -40.45 5.05
CA CYS A 453 89.68 -41.32 4.83
C CYS A 453 89.27 -42.14 6.06
N PHE A 454 90.07 -42.16 7.13
CA PHE A 454 89.70 -42.90 8.34
C PHE A 454 88.56 -42.21 9.13
N ASP A 455 88.55 -40.88 9.15
CA ASP A 455 87.59 -40.07 9.91
C ASP A 455 86.98 -38.90 9.10
N ASP A 456 87.24 -38.85 7.79
CA ASP A 456 86.84 -37.80 6.86
C ASP A 456 87.32 -36.40 7.27
N SER A 457 88.36 -36.32 8.10
CA SER A 457 88.89 -35.03 8.57
C SER A 457 89.75 -34.35 7.51
N PHE A 458 89.65 -33.02 7.44
CA PHE A 458 90.49 -32.22 6.56
C PHE A 458 91.95 -32.26 7.04
N ILE A 459 92.86 -32.56 6.12
CA ILE A 459 94.29 -32.36 6.36
C ILE A 459 94.54 -30.86 6.30
N THR A 460 94.91 -30.29 7.45
CA THR A 460 95.01 -28.85 7.62
C THR A 460 96.02 -28.25 6.65
N ASP A 461 95.63 -27.17 5.96
CA ASP A 461 96.41 -26.42 4.97
C ASP A 461 96.83 -27.17 3.69
N GLU A 462 96.44 -28.45 3.52
CA GLU A 462 96.73 -29.23 2.32
C GLU A 462 95.69 -28.99 1.22
N THR A 463 95.91 -27.92 0.45
CA THR A 463 95.03 -27.45 -0.64
C THR A 463 95.71 -27.43 -2.01
N ASN A 464 96.93 -27.96 -2.10
CA ASN A 464 97.66 -28.07 -3.36
C ASN A 464 97.11 -29.23 -4.20
N GLN A 465 97.22 -29.13 -5.53
CA GLN A 465 96.88 -30.21 -6.46
C GLN A 465 97.64 -31.52 -6.15
N SER A 466 98.84 -31.42 -5.56
CA SER A 466 99.62 -32.57 -5.09
C SER A 466 99.83 -32.53 -3.58
N PHE A 467 99.64 -33.68 -2.94
CA PHE A 467 99.89 -33.94 -1.53
C PHE A 467 100.96 -35.03 -1.40
N THR A 468 101.82 -34.93 -0.39
CA THR A 468 102.82 -35.97 -0.08
C THR A 468 102.61 -36.43 1.34
N ALA A 469 102.21 -37.68 1.50
CA ALA A 469 101.95 -38.26 2.81
C ALA A 469 103.23 -38.33 3.65
N THR A 470 103.13 -37.94 4.93
CA THR A 470 104.25 -38.03 5.89
C THR A 470 104.13 -39.22 6.84
N GLU A 471 102.98 -39.89 6.85
CA GLU A 471 102.66 -41.06 7.66
C GLU A 471 101.90 -42.10 6.82
N ASP A 472 101.89 -43.35 7.27
CA ASP A 472 101.04 -44.39 6.67
C ASP A 472 99.57 -44.02 6.90
N GLY A 473 98.77 -44.03 5.85
CA GLY A 473 97.38 -43.58 5.92
C GLY A 473 96.60 -43.81 4.64
N SER A 474 95.31 -43.48 4.67
CA SER A 474 94.41 -43.55 3.52
C SER A 474 93.91 -42.14 3.22
N TYR A 475 94.18 -41.63 2.03
CA TYR A 475 93.95 -40.22 1.70
C TYR A 475 93.10 -40.07 0.46
N ALA A 476 92.23 -39.07 0.46
CA ALA A 476 91.44 -38.64 -0.70
C ALA A 476 91.53 -37.12 -0.88
N VAL A 477 91.10 -36.63 -2.05
CA VAL A 477 91.02 -35.21 -2.36
C VAL A 477 89.59 -34.85 -2.71
N ILE A 478 89.06 -33.83 -2.03
CA ILE A 478 87.84 -33.13 -2.44
C ILE A 478 88.26 -32.13 -3.53
N VAL A 479 87.63 -32.22 -4.69
CA VAL A 479 87.88 -31.36 -5.84
C VAL A 479 86.64 -30.53 -6.10
N THR A 480 86.78 -29.21 -6.11
CA THR A 480 85.70 -28.27 -6.44
C THR A 480 86.06 -27.48 -7.69
N GLN A 481 85.24 -27.60 -8.74
CA GLN A 481 85.39 -26.84 -9.98
C GLN A 481 84.02 -26.52 -10.60
N TRP A 482 83.89 -25.31 -11.17
CA TRP A 482 82.68 -24.84 -11.87
C TRP A 482 81.38 -25.00 -11.07
N GLY A 483 81.45 -24.89 -9.74
CA GLY A 483 80.29 -25.04 -8.85
C GLY A 483 80.02 -26.46 -8.36
N CYS A 484 80.67 -27.47 -8.93
CA CYS A 484 80.55 -28.86 -8.53
C CYS A 484 81.68 -29.29 -7.60
N THR A 485 81.37 -30.17 -6.65
CA THR A 485 82.33 -30.68 -5.66
C THR A 485 82.14 -32.17 -5.49
N ASP A 486 83.19 -32.94 -5.75
CA ASP A 486 83.19 -34.38 -5.56
C ASP A 486 84.53 -34.84 -4.94
N THR A 487 84.55 -36.06 -4.41
CA THR A 487 85.68 -36.60 -3.66
C THR A 487 86.27 -37.82 -4.37
N SER A 488 87.60 -37.87 -4.46
CA SER A 488 88.29 -39.03 -5.02
C SER A 488 88.04 -40.30 -4.19
N ALA A 489 88.30 -41.46 -4.78
CA ALA A 489 88.50 -42.68 -4.00
C ALA A 489 89.64 -42.48 -2.97
N CYS A 490 89.67 -43.32 -1.94
CA CYS A 490 90.74 -43.34 -0.96
C CYS A 490 91.94 -44.14 -1.49
N TYR A 491 93.14 -43.59 -1.29
CA TYR A 491 94.41 -44.20 -1.70
C TYR A 491 95.25 -44.51 -0.45
N ASP A 492 95.62 -45.77 -0.28
CA ASP A 492 96.45 -46.23 0.83
C ASP A 492 97.93 -45.98 0.53
N ILE A 493 98.58 -45.13 1.34
CA ILE A 493 99.99 -44.75 1.18
C ILE A 493 100.83 -45.31 2.33
N PHE A 494 101.99 -45.88 1.98
CA PHE A 494 102.97 -46.39 2.94
C PHE A 494 104.29 -45.62 2.79
N VAL A 495 104.70 -44.91 3.83
CA VAL A 495 105.89 -44.04 3.85
C VAL A 495 107.06 -44.84 4.44
N SER A 496 107.90 -45.41 3.57
CA SER A 496 109.06 -46.25 3.97
C SER A 496 110.33 -45.47 4.27
#